data_AF-A0A519PVC8-F1
#
_entry.id   AF-A0A519PVC8-F1
#
_cell.length_a   1.000
_cell.length_b   1.000
_cell.length_c   1.000
_cell.angle_alpha   90.00
_cell.angle_beta   90.00
_cell.angle_gamma   90.00
#
_symmetry.space_group_name_H-M   'P 1'
#
loop_
_entity.id
_entity.type
_entity.pdbx_description
1 polymer ?
#
loop_
_entity_poly.entity_id
_entity_poly.type
_entity_poly.pdbx_seq_one_letter_code
_entity_poly.pdbx_strand_id
1 'polypeptide(L)'
;MESIFTDADLLEAPAPDVDLILAGDVCYEQPMSARVLAWLREARGRGIEVRIGDPHRTYFPREGLEFLAEYTVPTTRELEDQTVKQTSVWRLP
;
A
#
# COMPACT_ATOMS: atom_id res chain seq x y z
N MET A 1 -22.68 5.80 3.47
CA MET A 1 -21.65 4.83 3.04
C MET A 1 -21.26 4.07 4.29
N GLU A 2 -21.53 2.78 4.32
CA GLU A 2 -21.22 1.91 5.46
C GLU A 2 -19.82 1.33 5.26
N SER A 3 -18.99 1.39 6.31
CA SER A 3 -17.65 0.81 6.31
C SER A 3 -17.69 -0.47 7.14
N ILE A 4 -17.20 -1.57 6.56
CA ILE A 4 -17.07 -2.86 7.24
C ILE A 4 -15.60 -3.01 7.68
N PHE A 5 -15.40 -3.46 8.91
CA PHE A 5 -14.08 -3.75 9.46
C PHE A 5 -14.03 -5.21 9.89
N THR A 6 -12.84 -5.81 9.81
CA THR A 6 -12.59 -7.19 10.22
C THR A 6 -11.22 -7.27 10.88
N ASP A 7 -11.07 -8.22 11.81
CA ASP A 7 -9.80 -8.62 12.42
C ASP A 7 -9.18 -9.87 11.75
N ALA A 8 -9.87 -10.44 10.76
CA ALA A 8 -9.37 -11.58 9.99
C ALA A 8 -8.12 -11.22 9.17
N ASP A 9 -7.17 -12.15 9.07
CA ASP A 9 -6.03 -12.02 8.16
C ASP A 9 -6.52 -12.22 6.72
N LEU A 10 -6.70 -11.11 6.00
CA LEU A 10 -7.11 -11.11 4.58
C LEU A 10 -6.09 -11.80 3.66
N LEU A 11 -4.84 -11.99 4.12
CA LEU A 11 -3.78 -12.63 3.35
C LEU A 11 -3.89 -14.16 3.36
N GLU A 12 -4.78 -14.75 4.18
CA GLU A 12 -5.02 -16.21 4.22
C GLU A 12 -6.00 -16.69 3.14
N ALA A 13 -6.65 -15.77 2.42
CA ALA A 13 -7.58 -16.07 1.35
C ALA A 13 -7.32 -15.17 0.12
N PRO A 14 -7.79 -15.56 -1.08
CA PRO A 14 -7.76 -14.66 -2.23
C PRO A 14 -8.51 -13.36 -1.95
N ALA A 15 -8.08 -12.26 -2.58
CA ALA A 15 -8.75 -10.98 -2.45
C ALA A 15 -10.27 -11.06 -2.74
N PRO A 16 -11.12 -10.28 -2.05
CA PRO A 16 -12.53 -10.23 -2.38
C PRO A 16 -12.74 -9.71 -3.82
N ASP A 17 -13.89 -9.99 -4.41
CA ASP A 17 -14.26 -9.41 -5.71
C ASP A 17 -14.60 -7.93 -5.53
N VAL A 18 -13.61 -7.08 -5.78
CA VAL A 18 -13.69 -5.62 -5.69
C VAL A 18 -13.05 -4.98 -6.92
N ASP A 19 -13.46 -3.77 -7.27
CA ASP A 19 -12.88 -3.05 -8.40
C ASP A 19 -11.48 -2.48 -8.08
N LEU A 20 -11.27 -2.08 -6.82
CA LEU A 20 -10.07 -1.36 -6.38
C LEU A 20 -9.64 -1.77 -4.97
N ILE A 21 -8.35 -2.06 -4.80
CA ILE A 21 -7.69 -2.21 -3.52
C ILE A 21 -6.74 -1.04 -3.29
N LEU A 22 -6.86 -0.40 -2.13
CA LEU A 22 -5.96 0.63 -1.65
C LEU A 22 -5.15 0.09 -0.47
N ALA A 23 -3.84 0.05 -0.63
CA ALA A 23 -2.90 -0.44 0.40
C ALA A 23 -1.98 0.71 0.85
N GLY A 24 -2.02 1.08 2.12
CA GLY A 24 -1.14 2.12 2.69
C GLY A 24 -0.19 1.54 3.73
N ASP A 25 1.05 2.02 3.76
CA ASP A 25 2.08 1.67 4.76
C ASP A 25 2.33 0.15 4.93
N VAL A 26 2.19 -0.61 3.85
CA VAL A 26 2.35 -2.08 3.85
C VAL A 26 3.80 -2.54 3.85
N CYS A 27 4.76 -1.65 3.59
CA CYS A 27 6.18 -1.98 3.41
C CYS A 27 7.05 -1.66 4.63
N TYR A 28 6.55 -1.89 5.85
CA TYR A 28 7.28 -1.55 7.08
C TYR A 28 8.24 -2.65 7.56
N GLU A 29 7.88 -3.94 7.44
CA GLU A 29 8.72 -5.08 7.82
C GLU A 29 8.83 -6.13 6.71
N GLN A 30 10.03 -6.70 6.54
CA GLN A 30 10.36 -7.53 5.36
C GLN A 30 9.46 -8.77 5.18
N PRO A 31 9.16 -9.60 6.21
CA PRO A 31 8.34 -10.80 6.03
C PRO A 31 6.89 -10.46 5.67
N MET A 32 6.32 -9.44 6.32
CA MET A 32 4.95 -9.01 6.06
C MET A 32 4.84 -8.33 4.69
N SER A 33 5.79 -7.46 4.35
CA SER A 33 5.83 -6.77 3.05
C SER A 33 5.79 -7.77 1.89
N ALA A 34 6.57 -8.86 2.00
CA ALA A 34 6.59 -9.91 0.99
C ALA A 34 5.23 -10.61 0.84
N ARG A 35 4.58 -10.98 1.96
CA ARG A 35 3.24 -11.61 1.94
C ARG A 35 2.19 -10.69 1.32
N VAL A 36 2.17 -9.43 1.72
CA VAL A 36 1.21 -8.44 1.21
C VAL A 36 1.43 -8.19 -0.28
N LEU A 37 2.68 -7.98 -0.72
CA LEU A 37 2.97 -7.75 -2.14
C LEU A 37 2.63 -8.96 -3.02
N ALA A 38 2.82 -10.19 -2.52
CA ALA A 38 2.40 -11.40 -3.23
C ALA A 38 0.88 -11.42 -3.40
N TRP A 39 0.14 -11.21 -2.32
CA TRP A 39 -1.33 -11.17 -2.33
C TRP A 39 -1.89 -10.08 -3.25
N LEU A 40 -1.30 -8.88 -3.23
CA LEU A 40 -1.70 -7.77 -4.11
C LEU A 40 -1.43 -8.07 -5.59
N ARG A 41 -0.35 -8.80 -5.91
CA ARG A 41 -0.06 -9.25 -7.28
C ARG A 41 -1.06 -10.32 -7.74
N GLU A 42 -1.49 -11.22 -6.86
CA GLU A 42 -2.55 -12.17 -7.18
C GLU A 42 -3.89 -11.47 -7.48
N ALA A 43 -4.24 -10.44 -6.70
CA ALA A 43 -5.40 -9.60 -6.95
C ALA A 43 -5.32 -8.91 -8.33
N ARG A 44 -4.16 -8.33 -8.67
CA ARG A 44 -3.89 -7.77 -10.01
C ARG A 44 -4.07 -8.80 -11.12
N GLY A 45 -3.56 -10.02 -10.92
CA GLY A 45 -3.73 -11.13 -11.87
C GLY A 45 -5.18 -11.52 -12.12
N ARG A 46 -6.09 -11.18 -11.20
CA ARG A 46 -7.55 -11.36 -11.34
C ARG A 46 -8.26 -10.15 -11.95
N GLY A 47 -7.54 -9.10 -12.31
CA GLY A 47 -8.08 -7.90 -12.96
C GLY A 47 -8.47 -6.77 -12.01
N ILE A 48 -8.26 -6.92 -10.71
CA ILE A 48 -8.57 -5.90 -9.68
C ILE A 48 -7.56 -4.75 -9.78
N GLU A 49 -7.97 -3.48 -9.78
CA GLU A 49 -7.02 -2.36 -9.71
C GLU A 49 -6.37 -2.32 -8.32
N VAL A 50 -5.04 -2.12 -8.25
CA VAL A 50 -4.34 -2.00 -6.97
C VAL A 50 -3.48 -0.75 -6.95
N ARG A 51 -3.66 0.07 -5.90
CA ARG A 51 -2.84 1.25 -5.63
C ARG A 51 -2.18 1.15 -4.26
N ILE A 52 -0.88 1.41 -4.21
CA ILE A 52 -0.08 1.39 -2.99
C ILE A 52 0.38 2.81 -2.66
N GLY A 53 0.11 3.25 -1.44
CA GLY A 53 0.70 4.45 -0.84
C GLY A 53 1.97 4.09 -0.07
N ASP A 54 3.09 4.72 -0.42
CA ASP A 54 4.38 4.50 0.25
C ASP A 54 4.99 5.85 0.70
N PRO A 55 5.35 6.01 1.99
CA PRO A 55 6.08 7.16 2.49
C PRO A 55 7.60 7.05 2.25
N HIS A 56 8.03 6.41 1.15
CA HIS A 56 9.43 6.15 0.80
C HIS A 56 10.14 5.18 1.76
N ARG A 57 9.50 4.07 2.13
CA ARG A 57 10.12 3.07 3.02
C ARG A 57 11.24 2.31 2.32
N THR A 58 12.25 1.90 3.10
CA THR A 58 13.44 1.18 2.63
C THR A 58 13.11 -0.11 1.87
N TYR A 59 12.01 -0.79 2.23
CA TYR A 59 11.64 -2.09 1.66
C TYR A 59 10.61 -2.01 0.52
N PHE A 60 10.24 -0.79 0.10
CA PHE A 60 9.30 -0.62 -1.00
C PHE A 60 9.97 -0.98 -2.34
N PRO A 61 9.41 -1.94 -3.12
CA PRO A 61 9.97 -2.30 -4.42
C PRO A 61 9.75 -1.15 -5.40
N ARG A 62 10.82 -0.50 -5.84
CA ARG A 62 10.75 0.60 -6.82
C ARG A 62 10.66 0.12 -8.27
N GLU A 63 10.91 -1.17 -8.50
CA GLU A 63 10.91 -1.76 -9.83
C GLU A 63 9.57 -2.41 -10.14
N GLY A 64 9.10 -2.22 -11.37
CA GLY A 64 7.85 -2.82 -11.85
C GLY A 64 6.59 -2.23 -11.21
N LEU A 65 6.63 -1.00 -10.69
CA LEU A 65 5.45 -0.23 -10.29
C LEU A 65 5.33 1.02 -11.16
N GLU A 66 4.09 1.41 -11.48
CA GLU A 66 3.80 2.66 -12.19
C GLU A 66 3.61 3.78 -11.15
N PHE A 67 4.44 4.82 -11.20
CA PHE A 67 4.25 6.01 -10.37
C PHE A 67 3.00 6.77 -10.82
N LEU A 68 2.10 7.08 -9.88
CA LEU A 68 0.87 7.83 -10.18
C LEU A 68 0.90 9.27 -9.67
N ALA A 69 1.35 9.49 -8.44
CA ALA A 69 1.35 10.81 -7.81
C ALA A 69 2.28 10.88 -6.60
N GLU A 70 2.75 12.08 -6.27
CA GLU A 70 3.45 12.38 -5.02
C GLU A 70 2.68 13.46 -4.26
N TYR A 71 2.62 13.30 -2.94
CA TYR A 71 1.97 14.21 -2.01
C TYR A 71 2.94 14.61 -0.90
N THR A 72 2.93 15.91 -0.62
CA THR A 72 3.65 16.51 0.50
C THR A 72 2.67 16.66 1.65
N VAL A 73 2.80 15.83 2.69
CA VAL A 73 1.90 15.87 3.85
C VAL A 73 2.56 16.69 4.96
N PRO A 74 1.94 17.80 5.41
CA PRO A 74 2.43 18.56 6.56
C PRO A 74 2.33 17.71 7.83
N THR A 75 3.44 17.52 8.53
CA THR A 75 3.47 16.86 9.85
C THR A 75 3.70 17.92 10.94
N THR A 76 3.07 17.74 12.10
CA THR A 76 3.34 18.59 13.26
C THR A 76 4.65 18.16 13.93
N ARG A 77 5.46 19.13 14.37
CA ARG A 77 6.83 18.96 14.91
C ARG A 77 6.96 18.09 16.17
N GLU A 78 5.87 17.57 16.73
CA GLU A 78 5.89 16.82 18.00
C GLU A 78 6.16 15.31 17.83
N LEU A 79 6.12 14.76 16.60
CA LEU A 79 6.20 13.29 16.39
C LEU A 79 7.39 12.78 15.54
N GLU A 80 8.03 13.58 14.67
CA GLU A 80 9.18 13.12 13.86
C GLU A 80 10.19 14.25 13.53
N ASP A 81 11.46 13.89 13.31
CA ASP A 81 12.64 14.75 13.06
C ASP A 81 12.58 15.60 11.76
N GLN A 82 11.50 15.50 10.96
CA GLN A 82 11.35 16.19 9.67
C GLN A 82 9.96 16.84 9.53
N THR A 83 9.94 18.09 9.06
CA THR A 83 8.74 18.98 9.02
C THR A 83 7.77 18.64 7.88
N VAL A 84 8.08 17.62 7.08
CA VAL A 84 7.35 17.23 5.87
C VAL A 84 7.53 15.73 5.65
N LYS A 85 6.44 14.99 5.41
CA LYS A 85 6.50 13.59 4.95
C LYS A 85 6.14 13.54 3.47
N GLN A 86 7.10 13.17 2.63
CA GLN A 86 6.83 12.87 1.22
C GLN A 86 6.24 11.47 1.11
N THR A 87 5.10 11.37 0.45
CA THR A 87 4.40 10.10 0.21
C THR A 87 4.03 9.99 -1.25
N SER A 88 4.14 8.79 -1.80
CA SER A 88 3.91 8.53 -3.21
C SER A 88 2.85 7.45 -3.39
N VAL A 89 2.04 7.58 -4.44
CA VAL A 89 1.03 6.59 -4.85
C VAL A 89 1.53 5.89 -6.09
N TRP A 90 1.46 4.58 -6.06
CA TRP A 90 1.95 3.69 -7.10
C TRP A 90 0.85 2.73 -7.52
N ARG A 91 0.82 2.35 -8.78
CA ARG A 91 0.00 1.25 -9.30
C ARG A 91 0.86 0.02 -9.48
N LEU A 92 0.35 -1.12 -9.04
CA LEU A 92 0.89 -2.42 -9.46
C LEU A 92 0.45 -2.72 -10.90
N PRO A 93 1.38 -3.13 -11.79
CA PRO A 93 1.05 -3.47 -13.16
C PRO A 93 0.05 -4.63 -13.25
#